data_AF-A0A7C4FI73-F1
#
_entry.id   AF-A0A7C4FI73-F1
#
_cell.length_a   1.000
_cell.length_b   1.000
_cell.length_c   1.000
_cell.angle_alpha   90.00
_cell.angle_beta   90.00
_cell.angle_gamma   90.00
#
_symmetry.space_group_name_H-M   'P 1'
#
loop_
_entity.id
_entity.type
_entity.pdbx_description
1 polymer ?
#
loop_
_entity_poly.entity_id
_entity_poly.type
_entity_poly.pdbx_seq_one_letter_code
_entity_poly.pdbx_strand_id
1 'polypeptide(L)'
;MAGNLVFGFDLGTSGVGECVRRDKEILHLSSLLMPSELGSLEIARLRRRQLRTRLAHKKREEWWRKCAEEAGIEVLETRQPVRGNPDLRPDPRMLREFPAEGDSTIYTSSLLRIALLRGHKLEGWQVFKAIWSAIQHRGYDPEPPWMGSGKKRRGQLPRVRMSEQQEKDERENRAACEAYRRQIEKMAQGKEEFLYPCYFEAYRMGIWSPERPDDLSARLGSNPAPARNKGYSQEKLVPPRDLVERELSALLTNAAKLFPALKGKEQYVLYGPGGRQYASWYCPEFRRYLGKEWDWQGLLGQKIPRFDNRALMKCRLIPRFNVCRAEDPLNLDVIFLMQLKNMRYFDSHLRERALTADQIRFLFEKYRSKRTLSPQRDWEKYVKETLRGTVHPRHLEVEKPKGTGRSAFSRPVLRILREILRTGKSPHTVYEECVRTVGTDPKQGLVKEDLAFLLQMPAEWEKFHIPDERYLVK
;
A
#
# COMPACT_ATOMS: atom_id res chain seq x y z
N MET A 1 11.23 9.98 58.82
CA MET A 1 11.55 9.41 57.50
C MET A 1 10.25 8.94 56.88
N ALA A 2 9.80 9.55 55.79
CA ALA A 2 8.60 9.10 55.08
C ALA A 2 8.92 7.73 54.46
N GLY A 3 8.16 6.68 54.80
CA GLY A 3 8.36 5.33 54.26
C GLY A 3 8.34 5.34 52.72
N ASN A 4 9.16 4.50 52.10
CA ASN A 4 9.33 4.51 50.64
C ASN A 4 8.06 3.95 49.98
N LEU A 5 7.23 4.85 49.45
CA LEU A 5 6.05 4.51 48.67
C LEU A 5 6.48 4.12 47.24
N VAL A 6 6.16 2.89 46.83
CA VAL A 6 6.53 2.34 45.52
C VAL A 6 5.28 1.93 44.76
N PHE A 7 5.18 2.40 43.52
CA PHE A 7 4.13 2.02 42.57
C PHE A 7 4.70 1.02 41.56
N GLY A 8 4.06 -0.13 41.42
CA GLY A 8 4.33 -1.14 40.41
C GLY A 8 3.15 -1.26 39.46
N PHE A 9 3.44 -1.26 38.17
CA PHE A 9 2.44 -1.49 37.12
C PHE A 9 2.89 -2.65 36.23
N ASP A 10 2.03 -3.64 36.05
CA ASP A 10 2.21 -4.71 35.06
C ASP A 10 1.28 -4.45 33.87
N LEU A 11 1.86 -4.07 32.74
CA LEU A 11 1.12 -3.61 31.56
C LEU A 11 0.95 -4.76 30.56
N GLY A 12 -0.24 -5.36 30.55
CA GLY A 12 -0.66 -6.35 29.57
C GLY A 12 -1.47 -5.77 28.41
N THR A 13 -1.66 -6.55 27.36
CA THR A 13 -2.49 -6.16 26.19
C THR A 13 -4.00 -6.06 26.51
N SER A 14 -4.43 -6.68 27.61
CA SER A 14 -5.84 -6.73 28.05
C SER A 14 -6.00 -6.39 29.53
N GLY A 15 -5.02 -5.73 30.14
CA GLY A 15 -5.17 -5.28 31.51
C GLY A 15 -3.94 -4.60 32.10
N VAL A 16 -4.13 -4.00 33.27
CA VAL A 16 -3.10 -3.33 34.05
C VAL A 16 -3.14 -3.90 35.47
N GLY A 17 -2.08 -4.60 35.86
CA GLY A 17 -1.85 -4.95 37.26
C GLY A 17 -1.30 -3.73 37.99
N GLU A 18 -1.87 -3.42 39.15
CA GLU A 18 -1.50 -2.27 39.97
C GLU A 18 -1.08 -2.74 41.35
N CYS A 19 0.07 -2.30 41.83
CA CYS A 19 0.53 -2.54 43.19
C CYS A 19 1.09 -1.25 43.79
N VAL A 20 0.64 -0.89 44.99
CA VAL A 20 1.25 0.18 45.78
C VAL A 20 1.72 -0.44 47.09
N ARG A 21 3.00 -0.26 47.41
CA ARG A 21 3.55 -0.68 48.69
C ARG A 21 4.24 0.48 49.40
N ARG A 22 4.23 0.46 50.72
CA ARG A 22 5.09 1.30 51.56
C ARG A 22 6.00 0.37 52.34
N ASP A 23 7.30 0.47 52.09
CA ASP A 23 8.30 -0.45 52.66
C ASP A 23 7.92 -1.92 52.38
N LYS A 24 7.59 -2.71 53.41
CA LYS A 24 7.18 -4.12 53.25
C LYS A 24 5.66 -4.33 53.20
N GLU A 25 4.87 -3.28 53.40
CA GLU A 25 3.41 -3.35 53.47
C GLU A 25 2.78 -3.04 52.10
N ILE A 26 1.90 -3.92 51.63
CA ILE A 26 1.10 -3.69 50.42
C ILE A 26 -0.13 -2.87 50.81
N LEU A 27 -0.24 -1.66 50.26
CA LEU A 27 -1.35 -0.74 50.49
C LEU A 27 -2.46 -0.88 49.45
N HIS A 28 -2.11 -1.29 48.23
CA HIS A 28 -3.05 -1.50 47.12
C HIS A 28 -2.55 -2.64 46.25
N LEU A 29 -3.46 -3.52 45.86
CA LEU A 29 -3.22 -4.55 44.85
C LEU A 29 -4.50 -4.73 44.05
N SER A 30 -4.46 -4.42 42.76
CA SER A 30 -5.63 -4.49 41.88
C SER A 30 -5.23 -4.93 40.47
N SER A 31 -6.23 -5.34 39.69
CA SER A 31 -6.07 -5.64 38.27
C SER A 31 -7.23 -5.04 37.50
N LEU A 32 -6.93 -4.11 36.60
CA LEU A 32 -7.89 -3.56 35.66
C LEU A 32 -7.91 -4.43 34.41
N LEU A 33 -8.98 -5.17 34.17
CA LEU A 33 -9.16 -5.94 32.95
C LEU A 33 -9.82 -5.07 31.87
N MET A 34 -9.23 -5.05 30.67
CA MET A 34 -9.76 -4.36 29.51
C MET A 34 -10.12 -5.38 28.43
N PRO A 35 -11.27 -5.23 27.73
CA PRO A 35 -11.61 -6.08 26.60
C PRO A 35 -10.48 -6.05 25.56
N SER A 36 -9.88 -7.21 25.28
CA SER A 36 -8.76 -7.35 24.35
C SER A 36 -9.10 -6.85 22.93
N GLU A 37 -10.39 -6.88 22.57
CA GLU A 37 -10.91 -6.34 21.30
C GLU A 37 -10.72 -4.83 21.15
N LEU A 38 -10.77 -4.06 22.26
CA LEU A 38 -10.55 -2.62 22.26
C LEU A 38 -9.07 -2.27 22.02
N GLY A 39 -8.17 -3.15 22.46
CA GLY A 39 -6.73 -3.06 22.15
C GLY A 39 -6.35 -3.61 20.78
N SER A 40 -7.22 -4.40 20.12
CA SER A 40 -6.89 -5.08 18.87
C SER A 40 -6.96 -4.16 17.65
N LEU A 41 -5.81 -3.58 17.30
CA LEU A 41 -5.62 -2.80 16.07
C LEU A 41 -5.91 -3.61 14.80
N GLU A 42 -5.77 -4.93 14.86
CA GLU A 42 -6.02 -5.83 13.74
C GLU A 42 -7.49 -5.89 13.37
N ILE A 43 -8.38 -6.14 14.34
CA ILE A 43 -9.83 -6.22 14.10
C ILE A 43 -10.34 -4.89 13.56
N ALA A 44 -9.91 -3.78 14.16
CA ALA A 44 -10.26 -2.44 13.68
C ALA A 44 -9.77 -2.18 12.25
N ARG A 45 -8.56 -2.64 11.90
CA ARG A 45 -8.01 -2.56 10.53
C ARG A 45 -8.83 -3.40 9.54
N LEU A 46 -9.20 -4.62 9.90
CA LEU A 46 -10.02 -5.50 9.05
C LEU A 46 -11.40 -4.92 8.78
N ARG A 47 -12.11 -4.44 9.83
CA ARG A 47 -13.42 -3.78 9.69
C ARG A 47 -13.34 -2.56 8.76
N ARG A 48 -12.33 -1.70 8.93
CA ARG A 48 -12.10 -0.55 8.03
C ARG A 48 -11.83 -0.97 6.58
N ARG A 49 -11.06 -2.04 6.37
CA ARG A 49 -10.78 -2.58 5.03
C ARG A 49 -12.07 -3.08 4.38
N GLN A 50 -12.87 -3.88 5.08
CA GLN A 50 -14.15 -4.38 4.60
C GLN A 50 -15.11 -3.24 4.23
N LEU A 51 -15.26 -2.23 5.12
CA LEU A 51 -16.08 -1.06 4.85
C LEU A 51 -15.64 -0.32 3.58
N ARG A 52 -14.33 -0.08 3.43
CA ARG A 52 -13.78 0.60 2.24
C ARG A 52 -13.97 -0.23 0.97
N THR A 53 -13.87 -1.55 1.03
CA THR A 53 -14.14 -2.43 -0.11
C THR A 53 -15.61 -2.35 -0.53
N ARG A 54 -16.55 -2.33 0.42
CA ARG A 54 -17.99 -2.17 0.15
C ARG A 54 -18.32 -0.79 -0.42
N LEU A 55 -17.72 0.27 0.14
CA LEU A 55 -17.87 1.63 -0.39
C LEU A 55 -17.35 1.74 -1.82
N ALA A 56 -16.18 1.14 -2.11
CA ALA A 56 -15.64 1.06 -3.46
C ALA A 56 -16.59 0.36 -4.42
N HIS A 57 -17.24 -0.72 -3.96
CA HIS A 57 -18.18 -1.48 -4.78
C HIS A 57 -19.43 -0.66 -5.12
N LYS A 58 -20.03 -0.03 -4.10
CA LYS A 58 -21.18 0.87 -4.28
C LYS A 58 -20.88 2.02 -5.25
N LYS A 59 -19.66 2.57 -5.19
CA LYS A 59 -19.24 3.63 -6.13
C LYS A 59 -19.17 3.17 -7.59
N ARG A 60 -18.83 1.89 -7.85
CA ARG A 60 -18.84 1.32 -9.21
C ARG A 60 -20.27 1.10 -9.72
N GLU A 61 -21.15 0.67 -8.83
CA GLU A 61 -22.57 0.54 -9.10
C GLU A 61 -23.22 1.89 -9.44
N GLU A 62 -22.96 2.92 -8.63
CA GLU A 62 -23.38 4.30 -8.90
C GLU A 62 -22.82 4.82 -10.23
N TRP A 63 -21.56 4.49 -10.54
CA TRP A 63 -20.94 4.84 -11.82
C TRP A 63 -21.67 4.21 -13.01
N TRP A 64 -21.97 2.90 -12.95
CA TRP A 64 -22.71 2.24 -14.02
C TRP A 64 -24.10 2.83 -14.20
N ARG A 65 -24.85 3.08 -13.12
CA ARG A 65 -26.18 3.70 -13.19
C ARG A 65 -26.13 5.04 -13.93
N LYS A 66 -25.16 5.89 -13.58
CA LYS A 66 -24.97 7.18 -14.24
C LYS A 66 -24.66 7.01 -15.73
N CYS A 67 -23.70 6.17 -16.09
CA CYS A 67 -23.34 5.96 -17.50
C CYS A 67 -24.47 5.33 -18.32
N ALA A 68 -25.25 4.44 -17.72
CA ALA A 68 -26.41 3.81 -18.35
C ALA A 68 -27.52 4.84 -18.61
N GLU A 69 -27.84 5.66 -17.61
CA GLU A 69 -28.84 6.74 -17.72
C GLU A 69 -28.45 7.75 -18.80
N GLU A 70 -27.20 8.23 -18.80
CA GLU A 70 -26.65 9.13 -19.83
C GLU A 70 -26.66 8.52 -21.24
N ALA A 71 -26.66 7.19 -21.34
CA ALA A 71 -26.73 6.46 -22.59
C ALA A 71 -28.16 6.16 -23.06
N GLY A 72 -29.18 6.50 -22.26
CA GLY A 72 -30.58 6.14 -22.54
C GLY A 72 -30.92 4.67 -22.25
N ILE A 73 -30.08 3.97 -21.46
CA ILE A 73 -30.37 2.61 -20.99
C ILE A 73 -31.28 2.72 -19.76
N GLU A 74 -32.38 1.96 -19.76
CA GLU A 74 -33.28 1.88 -18.60
C GLU A 74 -32.53 1.37 -17.35
N VAL A 75 -32.45 2.22 -16.33
CA VAL A 75 -31.76 1.91 -15.07
C VAL A 75 -32.75 1.31 -14.08
N LEU A 76 -32.45 0.09 -13.63
CA LEU A 76 -33.22 -0.54 -12.56
C LEU A 76 -32.79 -0.05 -11.17
N GLU A 77 -33.73 -0.02 -10.23
CA GLU A 77 -33.40 0.14 -8.82
C GLU A 77 -32.75 -1.14 -8.29
N THR A 78 -31.62 -0.99 -7.61
CA THR A 78 -30.80 -2.12 -7.14
C THR A 78 -30.52 -2.05 -5.65
N ARG A 79 -30.86 -0.93 -5.02
CA ARG A 79 -30.56 -0.69 -3.61
C ARG A 79 -31.47 -1.51 -2.72
N GLN A 80 -30.85 -2.09 -1.70
CA GLN A 80 -31.53 -2.84 -0.65
C GLN A 80 -32.06 -1.89 0.44
N PRO A 81 -33.05 -2.31 1.23
CA PRO A 81 -33.56 -1.55 2.36
C PRO A 81 -32.44 -1.15 3.33
N VAL A 82 -32.47 0.09 3.81
CA VAL A 82 -31.51 0.59 4.80
C VAL A 82 -32.23 1.20 5.98
N ARG A 83 -31.58 1.31 7.15
CA ARG A 83 -32.20 1.85 8.38
C ARG A 83 -32.85 3.23 8.18
N GLY A 84 -32.27 4.08 7.32
CA GLY A 84 -32.81 5.42 7.01
C GLY A 84 -33.82 5.46 5.86
N ASN A 85 -34.04 4.34 5.16
CA ASN A 85 -35.06 4.20 4.12
C ASN A 85 -35.46 2.71 4.04
N PRO A 86 -36.35 2.26 4.93
CA PRO A 86 -36.73 0.86 5.04
C PRO A 86 -37.63 0.39 3.89
N ASP A 87 -38.22 1.31 3.12
CA ASP A 87 -39.14 1.01 2.02
C ASP A 87 -38.45 0.85 0.66
N LEU A 88 -37.15 1.17 0.60
CA LEU A 88 -36.35 0.95 -0.59
C LEU A 88 -36.35 -0.54 -0.94
N ARG A 89 -36.78 -0.87 -2.16
CA ARG A 89 -36.81 -2.23 -2.69
C ARG A 89 -36.13 -2.25 -4.07
N PRO A 90 -35.28 -3.25 -4.36
CA PRO A 90 -34.81 -3.47 -5.72
C PRO A 90 -35.97 -3.72 -6.67
N ASP A 91 -35.81 -3.35 -7.93
CA ASP A 91 -36.77 -3.67 -8.99
C ASP A 91 -36.95 -5.21 -9.07
N PRO A 92 -38.18 -5.75 -9.16
CA PRO A 92 -38.42 -7.18 -9.25
C PRO A 92 -37.65 -7.88 -10.39
N ARG A 93 -37.38 -7.18 -11.50
CA ARG A 93 -36.61 -7.71 -12.65
C ARG A 93 -35.13 -7.92 -12.32
N MET A 94 -34.58 -7.16 -11.37
CA MET A 94 -33.23 -7.41 -10.83
C MET A 94 -33.16 -8.69 -10.02
N LEU A 95 -34.24 -9.04 -9.30
CA LEU A 95 -34.28 -10.19 -8.40
C LEU A 95 -34.70 -11.49 -9.09
N ARG A 96 -35.54 -11.40 -10.13
CA ARG A 96 -35.96 -12.55 -10.92
C ARG A 96 -34.80 -13.07 -11.74
N GLU A 97 -34.38 -14.32 -11.54
CA GLU A 97 -33.35 -14.95 -12.39
C GLU A 97 -33.95 -15.90 -13.44
N PHE A 98 -35.14 -16.44 -13.24
CA PHE A 98 -35.75 -17.38 -14.18
C PHE A 98 -37.19 -16.94 -14.53
N PRO A 99 -37.59 -17.11 -15.80
CA PRO A 99 -38.95 -16.78 -16.24
C PRO A 99 -39.98 -17.74 -15.67
N ALA A 100 -41.23 -17.28 -15.56
CA ALA A 100 -42.37 -18.14 -15.28
C ALA A 100 -42.62 -19.11 -16.45
N GLU A 101 -43.44 -20.13 -16.25
CA GLU A 101 -43.89 -20.98 -17.35
C GLU A 101 -44.64 -20.14 -18.41
N GLY A 102 -44.32 -20.35 -19.69
CA GLY A 102 -44.86 -19.55 -20.80
C GLY A 102 -44.18 -18.19 -21.04
N ASP A 103 -43.35 -17.69 -20.12
CA ASP A 103 -42.57 -16.45 -20.32
C ASP A 103 -41.26 -16.77 -21.06
N SER A 104 -41.08 -16.15 -22.24
CA SER A 104 -39.89 -16.29 -23.10
C SER A 104 -38.80 -15.25 -22.80
N THR A 105 -39.05 -14.35 -21.85
CA THR A 105 -38.11 -13.29 -21.47
C THR A 105 -36.90 -13.87 -20.75
N ILE A 106 -35.70 -13.47 -21.19
CA ILE A 106 -34.47 -13.84 -20.51
C ILE A 106 -34.28 -12.92 -19.30
N TYR A 107 -34.23 -13.51 -18.10
CA TYR A 107 -33.89 -12.80 -16.87
C TYR A 107 -32.53 -13.21 -16.31
N THR A 108 -32.05 -14.42 -16.63
CA THR A 108 -30.86 -15.00 -16.03
C THR A 108 -29.64 -14.16 -16.36
N SER A 109 -28.91 -13.72 -15.34
CA SER A 109 -27.83 -12.76 -15.51
C SER A 109 -26.73 -13.23 -16.47
N SER A 110 -26.36 -14.51 -16.42
CA SER A 110 -25.35 -15.09 -17.32
C SER A 110 -25.86 -15.23 -18.75
N LEU A 111 -27.12 -15.63 -18.94
CA LEU A 111 -27.73 -15.73 -20.27
C LEU A 111 -27.95 -14.35 -20.90
N LEU A 112 -28.29 -13.33 -20.11
CA LEU A 112 -28.37 -11.94 -20.59
C LEU A 112 -27.02 -11.44 -21.11
N ARG A 113 -25.93 -11.77 -20.43
CA ARG A 113 -24.57 -11.45 -20.89
C ARG A 113 -24.23 -12.19 -22.18
N ILE A 114 -24.56 -13.47 -22.28
CA ILE A 114 -24.38 -14.26 -23.51
C ILE A 114 -25.23 -13.68 -24.67
N ALA A 115 -26.51 -13.39 -24.42
CA ALA A 115 -27.42 -12.81 -25.40
C ALA A 115 -26.87 -11.48 -25.94
N LEU A 116 -26.36 -10.62 -25.06
CA LEU A 116 -25.74 -9.35 -25.45
C LEU A 116 -24.47 -9.57 -26.28
N LEU A 117 -23.62 -10.54 -25.91
CA LEU A 117 -22.40 -10.88 -26.65
C LEU A 117 -22.69 -11.41 -28.06
N ARG A 118 -23.76 -12.21 -28.20
CA ARG A 118 -24.25 -12.77 -29.48
C ARG A 118 -25.05 -11.76 -30.31
N GLY A 119 -25.34 -10.56 -29.78
CA GLY A 119 -26.05 -9.51 -30.50
C GLY A 119 -27.56 -9.69 -30.58
N HIS A 120 -28.16 -10.47 -29.67
CA HIS A 120 -29.63 -10.52 -29.57
C HIS A 120 -30.17 -9.14 -29.22
N LYS A 121 -31.39 -8.85 -29.72
CA LYS A 121 -32.12 -7.66 -29.33
C LYS A 121 -32.53 -7.79 -27.86
N LEU A 122 -32.04 -6.88 -27.03
CA LEU A 122 -32.34 -6.80 -25.60
C LEU A 122 -32.96 -5.45 -25.27
N GLU A 123 -33.86 -5.45 -24.30
CA GLU A 123 -34.42 -4.22 -23.72
C GLU A 123 -33.37 -3.50 -22.85
N GLY A 124 -33.59 -2.21 -22.59
CA GLY A 124 -32.66 -1.39 -21.80
C GLY A 124 -32.35 -2.00 -20.44
N TRP A 125 -33.37 -2.45 -19.71
CA TRP A 125 -33.16 -3.06 -18.40
C TRP A 125 -32.39 -4.38 -18.45
N GLN A 126 -32.52 -5.16 -19.53
CA GLN A 126 -31.78 -6.40 -19.74
C GLN A 126 -30.29 -6.12 -19.94
N VAL A 127 -29.96 -5.10 -20.74
CA VAL A 127 -28.58 -4.63 -20.91
C VAL A 127 -28.02 -4.08 -19.59
N PHE A 128 -28.81 -3.28 -18.87
CA PHE A 128 -28.43 -2.79 -17.55
C PHE A 128 -28.08 -3.93 -16.58
N LYS A 129 -28.97 -4.93 -16.49
CA LYS A 129 -28.79 -6.10 -15.62
C LYS A 129 -27.60 -6.97 -16.03
N ALA A 130 -27.38 -7.17 -17.33
CA ALA A 130 -26.25 -7.93 -17.85
C ALA A 130 -24.90 -7.33 -17.37
N ILE A 131 -24.71 -6.03 -17.59
CA ILE A 131 -23.49 -5.33 -17.20
C ILE A 131 -23.40 -5.21 -15.67
N TRP A 132 -24.51 -4.92 -14.99
CA TRP A 132 -24.57 -4.88 -13.53
C TRP A 132 -24.10 -6.19 -12.89
N SER A 133 -24.54 -7.33 -13.43
CA SER A 133 -24.16 -8.65 -12.88
C SER A 133 -22.68 -8.97 -13.09
N ALA A 134 -22.10 -8.56 -14.23
CA ALA A 134 -20.68 -8.74 -14.51
C ALA A 134 -19.78 -7.97 -13.53
N ILE A 135 -20.19 -6.78 -13.06
CA ILE A 135 -19.37 -5.95 -12.15
C ILE A 135 -19.44 -6.36 -10.68
N GLN A 136 -20.35 -7.26 -10.31
CA GLN A 136 -20.45 -7.82 -8.95
C GLN A 136 -19.15 -8.53 -8.55
N HIS A 137 -18.42 -9.08 -9.53
CA HIS A 137 -17.08 -9.65 -9.34
C HIS A 137 -16.12 -9.12 -10.39
N ARG A 138 -15.31 -8.14 -10.00
CA ARG A 138 -14.34 -7.50 -10.89
C ARG A 138 -13.09 -8.35 -11.23
N GLY A 139 -13.10 -9.62 -10.87
CA GLY A 139 -11.95 -10.52 -10.98
C GLY A 139 -10.80 -10.22 -10.01
N TYR A 140 -9.87 -11.17 -9.94
CA TYR A 140 -8.64 -11.09 -9.15
C TYR A 140 -7.45 -10.70 -10.02
N ASP A 141 -6.75 -9.64 -9.61
CA ASP A 141 -5.52 -9.18 -10.24
C ASP A 141 -4.33 -9.64 -9.38
N PRO A 142 -3.55 -10.65 -9.83
CA PRO A 142 -2.39 -11.16 -9.09
C PRO A 142 -1.17 -10.24 -9.17
N GLU A 143 -1.14 -9.27 -10.09
CA GLU A 143 0.02 -8.44 -10.40
C GLU A 143 -0.29 -6.94 -10.48
N PRO A 144 -0.95 -6.34 -9.47
CA PRO A 144 -1.19 -4.91 -9.50
C PRO A 144 0.15 -4.15 -9.43
N PRO A 145 0.22 -2.92 -9.99
CA PRO A 145 1.48 -2.21 -10.23
C PRO A 145 2.32 -1.93 -8.97
N TRP A 146 1.70 -1.98 -7.80
CA TRP A 146 2.34 -1.75 -6.50
C TRP A 146 2.70 -3.03 -5.72
N MET A 147 2.36 -4.24 -6.22
CA MET A 147 2.77 -5.52 -5.63
C MET A 147 4.13 -6.00 -6.14
N GLY A 148 4.49 -5.63 -7.38
CA GLY A 148 5.85 -5.68 -7.91
C GLY A 148 6.35 -7.04 -8.44
N SER A 149 6.37 -7.16 -9.78
CA SER A 149 7.20 -8.12 -10.54
C SER A 149 7.90 -7.49 -11.78
N GLY A 150 7.86 -6.16 -11.99
CA GLY A 150 8.40 -5.52 -13.20
C GLY A 150 9.25 -4.25 -12.97
N LYS A 151 10.34 -4.13 -13.74
CA LYS A 151 11.37 -3.05 -13.84
C LYS A 151 11.30 -1.91 -12.81
N LYS A 152 12.32 -1.87 -11.94
CA LYS A 152 12.64 -0.81 -10.95
C LYS A 152 12.57 0.59 -11.58
N ARG A 153 11.46 1.31 -11.41
CA ARG A 153 11.44 2.78 -11.60
C ARG A 153 12.04 3.47 -10.37
N ARG A 154 12.82 4.54 -10.58
CA ARG A 154 13.34 5.41 -9.51
C ARG A 154 12.17 5.86 -8.60
N GLY A 155 12.24 5.49 -7.33
CA GLY A 155 11.28 5.92 -6.30
C GLY A 155 10.11 4.96 -6.01
N GLN A 156 10.15 3.70 -6.47
CA GLN A 156 9.18 2.69 -6.04
C GLN A 156 9.29 2.40 -4.54
N LEU A 157 8.13 2.29 -3.91
CA LEU A 157 7.95 2.01 -2.49
C LEU A 157 8.46 0.60 -2.16
N PRO A 158 8.96 0.37 -0.93
CA PRO A 158 9.48 -0.93 -0.53
C PRO A 158 8.45 -2.03 -0.73
N ARG A 159 8.93 -3.22 -1.10
CA ARG A 159 8.15 -4.47 -1.12
C ARG A 159 7.40 -4.57 0.21
N VAL A 160 6.06 -4.60 0.15
CA VAL A 160 5.27 -4.79 1.36
C VAL A 160 5.55 -6.22 1.83
N ARG A 161 6.25 -6.36 2.97
CA ARG A 161 6.46 -7.68 3.58
C ARG A 161 5.09 -8.17 4.01
N MET A 162 4.60 -9.21 3.33
CA MET A 162 3.32 -9.83 3.63
C MET A 162 3.47 -10.68 4.90
N SER A 163 2.40 -10.82 5.67
CA SER A 163 2.38 -11.83 6.74
C SER A 163 2.21 -13.22 6.12
N GLU A 164 2.61 -14.28 6.83
CA GLU A 164 2.46 -15.67 6.36
C GLU A 164 1.02 -15.98 5.92
N GLN A 165 0.02 -15.52 6.68
CA GLN A 165 -1.38 -15.66 6.30
C GLN A 165 -1.72 -14.95 4.98
N GLN A 166 -1.15 -13.77 4.72
CA GLN A 166 -1.39 -13.04 3.48
C GLN A 166 -0.73 -13.74 2.30
N GLU A 167 0.45 -14.31 2.48
CA GLU A 167 1.14 -15.10 1.45
C GLU A 167 0.36 -16.38 1.13
N LYS A 168 -0.20 -17.04 2.15
CA LYS A 168 -1.10 -18.19 1.99
C LYS A 168 -2.35 -17.81 1.20
N ASP A 169 -3.04 -16.74 1.59
CA ASP A 169 -4.25 -16.24 0.90
C ASP A 169 -3.96 -15.90 -0.58
N GLU A 170 -2.81 -15.26 -0.85
CA GLU A 170 -2.35 -14.90 -2.20
C GLU A 170 -2.12 -16.15 -3.05
N ARG A 171 -1.43 -17.15 -2.50
CA ARG A 171 -1.17 -18.43 -3.18
C ARG A 171 -2.47 -19.18 -3.49
N GLU A 172 -3.40 -19.24 -2.54
CA GLU A 172 -4.70 -19.87 -2.75
C GLU A 172 -5.53 -19.16 -3.82
N ASN A 173 -5.52 -17.82 -3.85
CA ASN A 173 -6.25 -17.05 -4.87
C ASN A 173 -5.64 -17.24 -6.26
N ARG A 174 -4.30 -17.33 -6.36
CA ARG A 174 -3.60 -17.64 -7.63
C ARG A 174 -3.96 -19.03 -8.13
N ALA A 175 -3.89 -20.05 -7.27
CA ALA A 175 -4.29 -21.40 -7.62
C ALA A 175 -5.76 -21.48 -8.07
N ALA A 176 -6.66 -20.75 -7.39
CA ALA A 176 -8.06 -20.65 -7.78
C ALA A 176 -8.27 -19.98 -9.15
N CYS A 177 -7.45 -18.97 -9.50
CA CYS A 177 -7.48 -18.34 -10.83
C CYS A 177 -7.00 -19.29 -11.92
N GLU A 178 -5.93 -20.04 -11.67
CA GLU A 178 -5.41 -21.04 -12.61
C GLU A 178 -6.41 -22.20 -12.82
N ALA A 179 -7.03 -22.68 -11.74
CA ALA A 179 -8.09 -23.67 -11.82
C ALA A 179 -9.29 -23.15 -12.63
N TYR A 180 -9.71 -21.89 -12.40
CA TYR A 180 -10.75 -21.25 -13.18
C TYR A 180 -10.41 -21.23 -14.67
N ARG A 181 -9.17 -20.85 -15.05
CA ARG A 181 -8.71 -20.84 -16.45
C ARG A 181 -8.80 -22.22 -17.10
N ARG A 182 -8.27 -23.24 -16.44
CA ARG A 182 -8.30 -24.62 -16.97
C ARG A 182 -9.72 -25.10 -17.22
N GLN A 183 -10.65 -24.77 -16.32
CA GLN A 183 -12.03 -25.20 -16.44
C GLN A 183 -12.79 -24.45 -17.55
N ILE A 184 -12.59 -23.14 -17.67
CA ILE A 184 -13.21 -22.37 -18.77
C ILE A 184 -12.64 -22.77 -20.13
N GLU A 185 -11.34 -23.06 -20.22
CA GLU A 185 -10.68 -23.56 -21.43
C GLU A 185 -11.22 -24.94 -21.83
N LYS A 186 -11.37 -25.85 -20.87
CA LYS A 186 -11.97 -27.16 -21.08
C LYS A 186 -13.42 -27.04 -21.58
N MET A 187 -14.20 -26.15 -20.97
CA MET A 187 -15.58 -25.88 -21.38
C MET A 187 -15.65 -25.28 -22.80
N ALA A 188 -14.76 -24.35 -23.12
CA ALA A 188 -14.76 -23.66 -24.40
C ALA A 188 -14.34 -24.55 -25.58
N GLN A 189 -13.71 -25.70 -25.35
CA GLN A 189 -13.26 -26.65 -26.39
C GLN A 189 -12.45 -25.96 -27.51
N GLY A 190 -11.59 -25.00 -27.14
CA GLY A 190 -10.76 -24.24 -28.08
C GLY A 190 -11.43 -23.04 -28.77
N LYS A 191 -12.72 -22.78 -28.51
CA LYS A 191 -13.45 -21.63 -29.07
C LYS A 191 -13.23 -20.37 -28.23
N GLU A 192 -12.49 -19.40 -28.74
CA GLU A 192 -12.12 -18.19 -27.99
C GLU A 192 -13.32 -17.36 -27.55
N GLU A 193 -14.39 -17.34 -28.34
CA GLU A 193 -15.62 -16.61 -28.06
C GLU A 193 -16.38 -17.13 -26.83
N PHE A 194 -16.07 -18.35 -26.37
CA PHE A 194 -16.67 -18.95 -25.16
C PHE A 194 -15.83 -18.75 -23.91
N LEU A 195 -14.64 -18.15 -24.03
CA LEU A 195 -13.74 -17.88 -22.91
C LEU A 195 -14.17 -16.64 -22.09
N TYR A 196 -15.47 -16.36 -21.99
CA TYR A 196 -15.99 -15.32 -21.09
C TYR A 196 -16.61 -15.91 -19.82
N PRO A 197 -16.41 -15.30 -18.65
CA PRO A 197 -17.00 -15.75 -17.40
C PRO A 197 -18.50 -16.09 -17.47
N CYS A 198 -19.32 -15.34 -18.23
CA CYS A 198 -20.74 -15.64 -18.37
C CYS A 198 -21.04 -17.04 -18.96
N TYR A 199 -20.26 -17.49 -19.96
CA TYR A 199 -20.42 -18.82 -20.57
C TYR A 199 -20.11 -19.91 -19.56
N PHE A 200 -19.03 -19.73 -18.79
CA PHE A 200 -18.67 -20.66 -17.73
C PHE A 200 -19.70 -20.71 -16.60
N GLU A 201 -20.20 -19.56 -16.15
CA GLU A 201 -21.26 -19.47 -15.15
C GLU A 201 -22.54 -20.20 -15.63
N ALA A 202 -22.95 -19.98 -16.88
CA ALA A 202 -24.13 -20.62 -17.48
C ALA A 202 -23.95 -22.12 -17.69
N TYR A 203 -22.78 -22.54 -18.17
CA TYR A 203 -22.41 -23.95 -18.35
C TYR A 203 -22.48 -24.73 -17.04
N ARG A 204 -21.92 -24.18 -15.95
CA ARG A 204 -21.96 -24.83 -14.64
C ARG A 204 -23.39 -24.98 -14.10
N MET A 205 -24.24 -24.00 -14.37
CA MET A 205 -25.66 -24.10 -14.01
C MET A 205 -26.44 -25.09 -14.89
N GLY A 206 -25.86 -25.58 -15.99
CA GLY A 206 -26.51 -26.48 -16.94
C GLY A 206 -27.52 -25.79 -17.85
N ILE A 207 -27.46 -24.46 -17.97
CA ILE A 207 -28.43 -23.65 -18.74
C ILE A 207 -27.85 -23.13 -20.07
N TRP A 208 -26.65 -23.58 -20.43
CA TRP A 208 -26.01 -23.27 -21.70
C TRP A 208 -24.96 -24.35 -22.01
N SER A 209 -24.72 -24.64 -23.30
CA SER A 209 -23.67 -25.58 -23.70
C SER A 209 -23.00 -25.16 -25.03
N PRO A 210 -21.71 -25.50 -25.23
CA PRO A 210 -20.98 -25.16 -26.45
C PRO A 210 -21.48 -25.90 -27.70
N GLU A 211 -22.25 -26.98 -27.52
CA GLU A 211 -22.92 -27.74 -28.58
C GLU A 211 -24.20 -27.07 -29.08
N ARG A 212 -24.87 -26.29 -28.21
CA ARG A 212 -26.08 -25.52 -28.55
C ARG A 212 -25.91 -24.06 -28.12
N PRO A 213 -24.96 -23.33 -28.72
CA PRO A 213 -24.53 -22.03 -28.22
C PRO A 213 -25.61 -20.93 -28.32
N ASP A 214 -26.59 -21.11 -29.21
CA ASP A 214 -27.71 -20.19 -29.45
C ASP A 214 -28.98 -20.54 -28.66
N ASP A 215 -29.00 -21.69 -27.98
CA ASP A 215 -30.12 -22.06 -27.12
C ASP A 215 -30.01 -21.37 -25.76
N LEU A 216 -30.74 -20.27 -25.59
CA LEU A 216 -30.82 -19.49 -24.35
C LEU A 216 -32.14 -19.75 -23.59
N SER A 217 -32.86 -20.81 -23.95
CA SER A 217 -34.18 -21.14 -23.37
C SER A 217 -34.09 -22.10 -22.16
N ALA A 218 -32.92 -22.71 -21.96
CA ALA A 218 -32.71 -23.72 -20.94
C ALA A 218 -32.95 -23.20 -19.51
N ARG A 219 -33.60 -24.04 -18.70
CA ARG A 219 -33.94 -23.79 -17.29
C ARG A 219 -33.07 -24.65 -16.38
N LEU A 220 -32.99 -24.30 -15.09
CA LEU A 220 -32.25 -25.10 -14.12
C LEU A 220 -32.81 -26.52 -14.05
N GLY A 221 -31.89 -27.50 -14.07
CA GLY A 221 -32.22 -28.89 -13.76
C GLY A 221 -32.48 -29.10 -12.26
N SER A 222 -32.70 -30.35 -11.88
CA SER A 222 -32.99 -30.75 -10.49
C SER A 222 -31.83 -30.53 -9.51
N ASN A 223 -30.57 -30.49 -9.99
CA ASN A 223 -29.38 -30.30 -9.17
C ASN A 223 -28.29 -29.46 -9.88
N PRO A 224 -28.50 -28.15 -10.05
CA PRO A 224 -27.55 -27.30 -10.78
C PRO A 224 -26.29 -27.04 -9.95
N ALA A 225 -25.12 -27.09 -10.58
CA ALA A 225 -23.91 -26.64 -9.89
C ALA A 225 -23.99 -25.12 -9.66
N PRO A 226 -23.50 -24.61 -8.52
CA PRO A 226 -23.61 -23.20 -8.23
C PRO A 226 -22.72 -22.41 -9.19
N ALA A 227 -23.24 -21.37 -9.86
CA ALA A 227 -22.44 -20.52 -10.75
C ALA A 227 -21.20 -19.92 -10.07
N ARG A 228 -21.28 -19.66 -8.75
CA ARG A 228 -20.27 -18.97 -7.95
C ARG A 228 -20.00 -19.69 -6.62
N ASN A 229 -18.90 -19.33 -5.96
CA ASN A 229 -18.53 -19.90 -4.66
C ASN A 229 -19.65 -19.70 -3.62
N LYS A 230 -20.08 -20.80 -3.02
CA LYS A 230 -20.92 -20.82 -1.81
C LYS A 230 -20.06 -21.25 -0.61
N GLY A 231 -20.45 -20.87 0.61
CA GLY A 231 -19.67 -21.14 1.83
C GLY A 231 -19.37 -22.62 2.10
N TYR A 232 -20.13 -23.53 1.50
CA TYR A 232 -19.95 -24.98 1.60
C TYR A 232 -19.33 -25.62 0.34
N SER A 233 -18.96 -24.82 -0.67
CA SER A 233 -18.32 -25.32 -1.89
C SER A 233 -16.89 -25.75 -1.57
N GLN A 234 -16.55 -27.00 -1.86
CA GLN A 234 -15.16 -27.47 -1.78
C GLN A 234 -14.26 -26.79 -2.83
N GLU A 235 -14.87 -26.31 -3.91
CA GLU A 235 -14.16 -25.65 -5.00
C GLU A 235 -14.19 -24.13 -4.83
N LYS A 236 -13.00 -23.51 -4.85
CA LYS A 236 -12.81 -22.05 -4.83
C LYS A 236 -12.53 -21.57 -6.25
N LEU A 237 -13.51 -20.91 -6.85
CA LEU A 237 -13.43 -20.35 -8.20
C LEU A 237 -13.27 -18.84 -8.11
N VAL A 238 -12.13 -18.35 -8.56
CA VAL A 238 -11.82 -16.92 -8.57
C VAL A 238 -11.59 -16.52 -10.03
N PRO A 239 -12.47 -15.73 -10.65
CA PRO A 239 -12.27 -15.33 -12.04
C PRO A 239 -11.04 -14.43 -12.16
N PRO A 240 -10.11 -14.73 -13.09
CA PRO A 240 -8.98 -13.86 -13.41
C PRO A 240 -9.46 -12.50 -13.90
N ARG A 241 -8.73 -11.44 -13.53
CA ARG A 241 -9.07 -10.05 -13.86
C ARG A 241 -9.19 -9.80 -15.36
N ASP A 242 -8.25 -10.29 -16.13
CA ASP A 242 -8.18 -10.15 -17.59
C ASP A 242 -9.38 -10.77 -18.31
N LEU A 243 -9.91 -11.91 -17.83
CA LEU A 243 -11.09 -12.53 -18.42
C LEU A 243 -12.35 -11.69 -18.17
N VAL A 244 -12.50 -11.14 -16.96
CA VAL A 244 -13.60 -10.23 -16.61
C VAL A 244 -13.50 -8.93 -17.41
N GLU A 245 -12.29 -8.40 -17.60
CA GLU A 245 -12.05 -7.21 -18.40
C GLU A 245 -12.40 -7.43 -19.87
N ARG A 246 -11.94 -8.54 -20.46
CA ARG A 246 -12.25 -8.88 -21.84
C ARG A 246 -13.75 -9.00 -22.07
N GLU A 247 -14.45 -9.64 -21.13
CA GLU A 247 -15.91 -9.74 -21.19
C GLU A 247 -16.60 -8.39 -21.07
N LEU A 248 -16.29 -7.59 -20.05
CA LEU A 248 -16.91 -6.28 -19.86
C LEU A 248 -16.67 -5.36 -21.06
N SER A 249 -15.47 -5.40 -21.64
CA SER A 249 -15.19 -4.67 -22.87
C SER A 249 -16.09 -5.13 -24.02
N ALA A 250 -16.26 -6.43 -24.22
CA ALA A 250 -17.12 -6.99 -25.26
C ALA A 250 -18.62 -6.68 -25.02
N LEU A 251 -19.07 -6.73 -23.77
CA LEU A 251 -20.44 -6.36 -23.37
C LEU A 251 -20.71 -4.88 -23.67
N LEU A 252 -19.79 -3.98 -23.32
CA LEU A 252 -19.91 -2.54 -23.59
C LEU A 252 -19.91 -2.26 -25.10
N THR A 253 -19.04 -2.91 -25.87
CA THR A 253 -19.01 -2.79 -27.34
C THR A 253 -20.34 -3.23 -27.97
N ASN A 254 -20.93 -4.33 -27.51
CA ASN A 254 -22.24 -4.78 -28.02
C ASN A 254 -23.39 -3.91 -27.52
N ALA A 255 -23.34 -3.42 -26.28
CA ALA A 255 -24.30 -2.43 -25.78
C ALA A 255 -24.26 -1.14 -26.61
N ALA A 256 -23.09 -0.69 -27.06
CA ALA A 256 -22.95 0.49 -27.91
C ALA A 256 -23.57 0.34 -29.31
N LYS A 257 -23.80 -0.89 -29.79
CA LYS A 257 -24.57 -1.16 -31.00
C LYS A 257 -26.06 -0.91 -30.81
N LEU A 258 -26.58 -1.20 -29.61
CA LEU A 258 -27.99 -0.99 -29.24
C LEU A 258 -28.25 0.44 -28.74
N PHE A 259 -27.26 1.05 -28.08
CA PHE A 259 -27.32 2.38 -27.47
C PHE A 259 -26.18 3.26 -28.00
N PRO A 260 -26.37 3.97 -29.13
CA PRO A 260 -25.31 4.72 -29.81
C PRO A 260 -24.61 5.77 -28.95
N ALA A 261 -25.24 6.28 -27.88
CA ALA A 261 -24.66 7.22 -26.94
C ALA A 261 -23.45 6.67 -26.15
N LEU A 262 -23.27 5.34 -26.12
CA LEU A 262 -22.09 4.67 -25.56
C LEU A 262 -20.92 4.55 -26.54
N LYS A 263 -21.15 4.69 -27.85
CA LYS A 263 -20.14 4.47 -28.88
C LYS A 263 -18.94 5.39 -28.65
N GLY A 264 -17.74 4.80 -28.52
CA GLY A 264 -16.50 5.53 -28.25
C GLY A 264 -16.29 5.94 -26.79
N LYS A 265 -17.21 5.59 -25.87
CA LYS A 265 -17.10 5.84 -24.42
C LYS A 265 -16.82 4.58 -23.62
N GLU A 266 -16.58 3.44 -24.26
CA GLU A 266 -16.44 2.13 -23.61
C GLU A 266 -15.31 2.15 -22.57
N GLN A 267 -14.15 2.72 -22.93
CA GLN A 267 -13.01 2.86 -22.01
C GLN A 267 -13.29 3.81 -20.85
N TYR A 268 -14.09 4.87 -21.08
CA TYR A 268 -14.52 5.77 -20.02
C TYR A 268 -15.47 5.07 -19.05
N VAL A 269 -16.40 4.26 -19.54
CA VAL A 269 -17.29 3.48 -18.67
C VAL A 269 -16.47 2.43 -17.89
N LEU A 270 -15.55 1.73 -18.56
CA LEU A 270 -14.75 0.66 -17.98
C LEU A 270 -13.79 1.16 -16.89
N TYR A 271 -13.07 2.26 -17.17
CA TYR A 271 -11.95 2.75 -16.33
C TYR A 271 -12.14 4.12 -15.70
N GLY A 272 -13.27 4.77 -15.96
CA GLY A 272 -13.50 6.14 -15.56
C GLY A 272 -12.73 7.15 -16.42
N PRO A 273 -12.57 8.40 -15.94
CA PRO A 273 -11.96 9.48 -16.72
C PRO A 273 -10.51 9.23 -17.15
N GLY A 274 -9.82 8.30 -16.52
CA GLY A 274 -8.45 7.92 -16.90
C GLY A 274 -8.37 7.05 -18.15
N GLY A 275 -9.48 6.44 -18.59
CA GLY A 275 -9.55 5.61 -19.80
C GLY A 275 -8.68 4.35 -19.81
N ARG A 276 -8.03 4.02 -18.68
CA ARG A 276 -7.20 2.81 -18.51
C ARG A 276 -7.10 2.37 -17.06
N GLN A 277 -6.76 1.10 -16.88
CA GLN A 277 -6.44 0.56 -15.56
C GLN A 277 -5.26 1.30 -14.92
N TYR A 278 -5.42 1.66 -13.64
CA TYR A 278 -4.39 2.30 -12.80
C TYR A 278 -3.82 3.62 -13.40
N ALA A 279 -4.67 4.43 -14.04
CA ALA A 279 -4.26 5.64 -14.74
C ALA A 279 -3.41 6.60 -13.90
N SER A 280 -3.74 6.84 -12.62
CA SER A 280 -2.95 7.71 -11.74
C SER A 280 -1.56 7.18 -11.36
N TRP A 281 -1.31 5.90 -11.58
CA TRP A 281 0.01 5.29 -11.42
C TRP A 281 0.88 5.42 -12.68
N TYR A 282 0.28 5.17 -13.84
CA TYR A 282 1.01 5.13 -15.11
C TYR A 282 1.14 6.49 -15.78
N CYS A 283 0.12 7.36 -15.68
CA CYS A 283 0.06 8.64 -16.37
C CYS A 283 0.43 9.80 -15.42
N PRO A 284 1.47 10.60 -15.73
CA PRO A 284 1.87 11.74 -14.91
C PRO A 284 0.75 12.76 -14.66
N GLU A 285 -0.10 13.04 -15.64
CA GLU A 285 -1.22 14.00 -15.54
C GLU A 285 -2.24 13.65 -14.43
N PHE A 286 -2.41 12.36 -14.14
CA PHE A 286 -3.35 11.87 -13.14
C PHE A 286 -2.69 11.60 -11.79
N ARG A 287 -1.38 11.85 -11.64
CA ARG A 287 -0.65 11.53 -10.40
C ARG A 287 -1.19 12.25 -9.17
N ARG A 288 -1.76 13.44 -9.34
CA ARG A 288 -2.47 14.19 -8.27
C ARG A 288 -3.70 13.47 -7.71
N TYR A 289 -4.21 12.48 -8.42
CA TYR A 289 -5.38 11.68 -8.05
C TYR A 289 -5.02 10.35 -7.36
N LEU A 290 -3.74 10.01 -7.26
CA LEU A 290 -3.26 8.77 -6.66
C LEU A 290 -3.85 8.53 -5.25
N GLY A 291 -4.54 7.40 -5.11
CA GLY A 291 -5.25 6.94 -3.93
C GLY A 291 -6.41 7.81 -3.46
N LYS A 292 -6.95 8.66 -4.34
CA LYS A 292 -8.21 9.40 -4.12
C LYS A 292 -9.41 8.61 -4.67
N GLU A 293 -10.61 9.14 -4.48
CA GLU A 293 -11.84 8.55 -5.03
C GLU A 293 -11.87 8.54 -6.56
N TRP A 294 -11.06 9.36 -7.21
CA TRP A 294 -10.93 9.35 -8.66
C TRP A 294 -10.43 7.98 -9.19
N ASP A 295 -9.55 7.29 -8.47
CA ASP A 295 -8.94 6.02 -8.92
C ASP A 295 -9.89 4.82 -9.02
N TRP A 296 -11.02 4.88 -8.32
CA TRP A 296 -12.00 3.79 -8.32
C TRP A 296 -13.28 4.12 -9.10
N GLN A 297 -13.25 5.20 -9.90
CA GLN A 297 -14.27 5.45 -10.92
C GLN A 297 -14.12 4.43 -12.06
N GLY A 298 -15.23 4.05 -12.69
CA GLY A 298 -15.24 2.97 -13.70
C GLY A 298 -15.68 1.61 -13.15
N LEU A 299 -16.21 0.76 -14.04
CA LEU A 299 -16.63 -0.61 -13.71
C LEU A 299 -15.49 -1.48 -13.15
N LEU A 300 -14.27 -1.17 -13.57
CA LEU A 300 -13.03 -1.83 -13.20
C LEU A 300 -12.13 -0.95 -12.31
N GLY A 301 -12.59 0.23 -11.89
CA GLY A 301 -11.84 1.14 -11.04
C GLY A 301 -11.34 0.49 -9.74
N GLN A 302 -10.07 0.73 -9.39
CA GLN A 302 -9.45 0.23 -8.18
C GLN A 302 -8.56 1.28 -7.53
N LYS A 303 -8.87 1.58 -6.26
CA LYS A 303 -8.11 2.54 -5.47
C LYS A 303 -6.67 2.10 -5.30
N ILE A 304 -5.74 2.97 -5.68
CA ILE A 304 -4.31 2.74 -5.54
C ILE A 304 -3.88 3.07 -4.10
N PRO A 305 -3.16 2.18 -3.41
CA PRO A 305 -2.67 2.47 -2.06
C PRO A 305 -1.67 3.62 -2.04
N ARG A 306 -1.87 4.58 -1.12
CA ARG A 306 -0.87 5.58 -0.76
C ARG A 306 -0.04 5.09 0.43
N PHE A 307 1.26 5.02 0.23
CA PHE A 307 2.24 4.58 1.24
C PHE A 307 3.19 5.71 1.68
N ASP A 308 3.21 6.81 0.93
CA ASP A 308 4.09 7.96 1.13
C ASP A 308 3.77 8.77 2.41
N ASN A 309 2.51 8.77 2.85
CA ASN A 309 1.99 9.70 3.87
C ASN A 309 1.50 9.06 5.19
N ARG A 310 1.81 7.79 5.50
CA ARG A 310 1.10 7.09 6.60
C ARG A 310 1.54 7.39 8.03
N ALA A 311 2.73 7.97 8.23
CA ALA A 311 3.21 8.51 9.51
C ALA A 311 4.62 9.04 9.25
N LEU A 312 4.73 10.31 8.85
CA LEU A 312 6.06 10.91 8.73
C LEU A 312 6.59 11.14 10.14
N MET A 313 7.59 10.35 10.53
CA MET A 313 8.27 10.54 11.81
C MET A 313 8.86 11.95 11.86
N LYS A 314 8.86 12.52 13.06
CA LYS A 314 9.50 13.80 13.32
C LYS A 314 11.01 13.61 13.45
N CYS A 315 11.75 14.63 13.03
CA CYS A 315 13.20 14.63 13.19
C CYS A 315 13.55 14.66 14.68
N ARG A 316 14.53 13.84 15.09
CA ARG A 316 14.94 13.73 16.49
C ARG A 316 15.52 15.03 17.07
N LEU A 317 16.23 15.81 16.26
CA LEU A 317 16.90 17.05 16.70
C LEU A 317 16.06 18.30 16.44
N ILE A 318 15.13 18.26 15.48
CA ILE A 318 14.20 19.37 15.21
C ILE A 318 12.79 18.79 14.96
N PRO A 319 12.00 18.51 16.01
CA PRO A 319 10.71 17.83 15.90
C PRO A 319 9.67 18.53 15.01
N ARG A 320 9.85 19.83 14.74
CA ARG A 320 9.02 20.59 13.79
C ARG A 320 9.07 20.03 12.37
N PHE A 321 10.23 19.51 11.94
CA PHE A 321 10.41 18.94 10.60
C PHE A 321 10.16 17.43 10.57
N ASN A 322 9.75 16.97 9.39
CA ASN A 322 9.64 15.54 9.09
C ASN A 322 11.00 14.97 8.67
N VAL A 323 11.24 13.69 8.99
CA VAL A 323 12.43 12.98 8.53
C VAL A 323 12.46 12.78 7.02
N CYS A 324 13.64 12.69 6.44
CA CYS A 324 13.80 12.34 5.03
C CYS A 324 13.82 10.81 4.80
N ARG A 325 13.86 10.38 3.53
CA ARG A 325 14.04 8.97 3.17
C ARG A 325 15.48 8.51 3.48
N ALA A 326 15.65 7.23 3.78
CA ALA A 326 16.99 6.68 4.02
C ALA A 326 17.88 6.73 2.77
N GLU A 327 17.29 6.52 1.57
CA GLU A 327 17.96 6.63 0.26
C GLU A 327 18.33 8.07 -0.15
N ASP A 328 17.93 9.09 0.61
CA ASP A 328 18.27 10.48 0.29
C ASP A 328 19.81 10.63 0.27
N PRO A 329 20.42 11.14 -0.82
CA PRO A 329 21.87 11.23 -0.91
C PRO A 329 22.53 11.96 0.26
N LEU A 330 21.86 12.97 0.82
CA LEU A 330 22.36 13.72 1.96
C LEU A 330 22.39 12.85 3.23
N ASN A 331 21.39 12.00 3.43
CA ASN A 331 21.36 11.06 4.55
C ASN A 331 22.47 10.01 4.41
N LEU A 332 22.65 9.44 3.23
CA LEU A 332 23.71 8.47 2.96
C LEU A 332 25.10 9.08 3.18
N ASP A 333 25.30 10.34 2.75
CA ASP A 333 26.55 11.07 2.96
C ASP A 333 26.83 11.28 4.47
N VAL A 334 25.84 11.68 5.27
CA VAL A 334 26.00 11.89 6.73
C VAL A 334 26.26 10.58 7.47
N ILE A 335 25.57 9.49 7.15
CA ILE A 335 25.83 8.18 7.79
C ILE A 335 27.26 7.73 7.51
N PHE A 336 27.72 7.89 6.26
CA PHE A 336 29.09 7.55 5.89
C PHE A 336 30.13 8.40 6.66
N LEU A 337 29.89 9.71 6.78
CA LEU A 337 30.74 10.61 7.59
C LEU A 337 30.77 10.24 9.08
N MET A 338 29.62 9.88 9.66
CA MET A 338 29.55 9.41 11.05
C MET A 338 30.32 8.10 11.25
N GLN A 339 30.23 7.16 10.31
CA GLN A 339 31.02 5.93 10.37
C GLN A 339 32.52 6.23 10.30
N LEU A 340 32.95 7.14 9.41
CA LEU A 340 34.36 7.58 9.34
C LEU A 340 34.83 8.23 10.66
N LYS A 341 34.03 9.09 11.29
CA LYS A 341 34.36 9.71 12.60
C LYS A 341 34.56 8.69 13.72
N ASN A 342 33.89 7.54 13.62
CA ASN A 342 34.01 6.45 14.59
C ASN A 342 35.19 5.52 14.33
N MET A 343 35.86 5.61 13.17
CA MET A 343 37.04 4.80 12.88
C MET A 343 38.18 5.13 13.83
N ARG A 344 38.95 4.09 14.20
CA ARG A 344 40.16 4.19 15.02
C ARG A 344 41.29 3.42 14.36
N TYR A 345 42.51 3.83 14.65
CA TYR A 345 43.74 3.15 14.24
C TYR A 345 44.79 3.28 15.35
N PHE A 346 45.83 2.47 15.30
CA PHE A 346 46.99 2.61 16.17
C PHE A 346 48.08 3.39 15.46
N ASP A 347 48.62 4.43 16.11
CA ASP A 347 49.79 5.15 15.59
C ASP A 347 51.08 4.31 15.69
N SER A 348 52.20 4.84 15.22
CA SER A 348 53.51 4.18 15.27
C SER A 348 53.99 3.82 16.68
N HIS A 349 53.38 4.41 17.71
CA HIS A 349 53.65 4.13 19.13
C HIS A 349 52.57 3.24 19.76
N LEU A 350 51.74 2.59 18.95
CA LEU A 350 50.62 1.74 19.38
C LEU A 350 49.56 2.47 20.22
N ARG A 351 49.45 3.80 20.09
CA ARG A 351 48.39 4.57 20.75
C ARG A 351 47.16 4.62 19.84
N GLU A 352 45.99 4.38 20.42
CA GLU A 352 44.73 4.50 19.69
C GLU A 352 44.47 5.97 19.33
N ARG A 353 44.19 6.23 18.04
CA ARG A 353 43.89 7.54 17.49
C ARG A 353 42.60 7.52 16.69
N ALA A 354 41.88 8.63 16.72
CA ALA A 354 40.76 8.91 15.82
C ALA A 354 41.25 9.68 14.59
N LEU A 355 40.48 9.62 13.51
CA LEU A 355 40.73 10.44 12.32
C LEU A 355 40.48 11.92 12.60
N THR A 356 41.32 12.79 12.06
CA THR A 356 41.11 14.25 12.09
C THR A 356 40.04 14.67 11.07
N ALA A 357 39.50 15.88 11.22
CA ALA A 357 38.49 16.40 10.30
C ALA A 357 38.98 16.44 8.84
N ASP A 358 40.24 16.81 8.61
CA ASP A 358 40.84 16.85 7.27
C ASP A 358 40.99 15.44 6.67
N GLN A 359 41.36 14.44 7.47
CA GLN A 359 41.44 13.04 7.04
C GLN A 359 40.06 12.48 6.70
N ILE A 360 39.04 12.78 7.52
CA ILE A 360 37.65 12.41 7.24
C ILE A 360 37.17 13.06 5.94
N ARG A 361 37.45 14.35 5.74
CA ARG A 361 37.10 15.08 4.51
C ARG A 361 37.74 14.44 3.29
N PHE A 362 39.04 14.11 3.36
CA PHE A 362 39.75 13.43 2.29
C PHE A 362 39.11 12.07 1.93
N LEU A 363 38.88 11.22 2.93
CA LEU A 363 38.27 9.91 2.71
C LEU A 363 36.83 10.03 2.20
N PHE A 364 36.07 10.99 2.73
CA PHE A 364 34.71 11.25 2.27
C PHE A 364 34.68 11.59 0.79
N GLU A 365 35.46 12.58 0.32
CA GLU A 365 35.44 12.98 -1.09
C GLU A 365 35.95 11.87 -2.01
N LYS A 366 37.00 11.14 -1.61
CA LYS A 366 37.55 10.02 -2.38
C LYS A 366 36.54 8.87 -2.56
N TYR A 367 35.76 8.56 -1.52
CA TYR A 367 34.86 7.40 -1.51
C TYR A 367 33.37 7.76 -1.59
N ARG A 368 33.02 9.03 -1.84
CA ARG A 368 31.64 9.55 -1.81
C ARG A 368 30.66 8.79 -2.70
N SER A 369 31.11 8.36 -3.88
CA SER A 369 30.26 7.65 -4.85
C SER A 369 29.86 6.25 -4.37
N LYS A 370 30.78 5.55 -3.69
CA LYS A 370 30.58 4.18 -3.19
C LYS A 370 30.04 4.16 -1.76
N ARG A 371 30.40 5.15 -0.94
CA ARG A 371 30.08 5.29 0.49
C ARG A 371 30.44 4.06 1.32
N THR A 372 31.62 3.51 1.07
CA THR A 372 32.16 2.35 1.77
C THR A 372 33.67 2.41 1.71
N LEU A 373 34.31 1.80 2.69
CA LEU A 373 35.76 1.70 2.80
C LEU A 373 36.08 0.22 3.05
N SER A 374 36.72 -0.44 2.09
CA SER A 374 37.03 -1.86 2.20
C SER A 374 38.25 -2.09 3.12
N PRO A 375 38.26 -3.18 3.92
CA PRO A 375 39.33 -3.42 4.88
C PRO A 375 40.72 -3.53 4.24
N GLN A 376 40.85 -4.47 3.29
CA GLN A 376 42.16 -4.91 2.77
C GLN A 376 42.73 -4.00 1.68
N ARG A 377 41.89 -3.24 0.96
CA ARG A 377 42.34 -2.46 -0.21
C ARG A 377 42.46 -0.97 0.06
N ASP A 378 41.50 -0.41 0.79
CA ASP A 378 41.36 1.03 0.94
C ASP A 378 41.81 1.50 2.32
N TRP A 379 41.33 0.83 3.38
CA TRP A 379 41.58 1.25 4.75
C TRP A 379 42.98 0.92 5.24
N GLU A 380 43.40 -0.34 5.15
CA GLU A 380 44.76 -0.77 5.53
C GLU A 380 45.83 0.02 4.78
N LYS A 381 45.63 0.22 3.48
CA LYS A 381 46.54 1.01 2.64
C LYS A 381 46.67 2.45 3.15
N TYR A 382 45.54 3.12 3.40
CA TYR A 382 45.54 4.50 3.88
C TYR A 382 46.20 4.63 5.27
N VAL A 383 45.90 3.72 6.20
CA VAL A 383 46.48 3.74 7.55
C VAL A 383 47.99 3.50 7.51
N LYS A 384 48.46 2.55 6.69
CA LYS A 384 49.89 2.22 6.57
C LYS A 384 50.69 3.31 5.85
N GLU A 385 50.20 3.76 4.70
CA GLU A 385 50.95 4.68 3.82
C GLU A 385 50.83 6.15 4.24
N THR A 386 49.64 6.58 4.69
CA THR A 386 49.37 7.99 5.03
C THR A 386 49.50 8.26 6.53
N LEU A 387 48.95 7.38 7.37
CA LEU A 387 48.94 7.60 8.83
C LEU A 387 50.13 6.96 9.57
N ARG A 388 50.95 6.18 8.86
CA ARG A 388 52.10 5.43 9.39
C ARG A 388 51.74 4.60 10.64
N GLY A 389 50.58 3.95 10.59
CA GLY A 389 50.02 3.17 11.70
C GLY A 389 49.52 1.79 11.30
N THR A 390 48.76 1.15 12.20
CA THR A 390 48.08 -0.14 11.95
C THR A 390 46.58 -0.03 12.20
N VAL A 391 45.79 -0.81 11.47
CA VAL A 391 44.32 -0.78 11.58
C VAL A 391 43.87 -1.34 12.93
N HIS A 392 42.89 -0.67 13.56
CA HIS A 392 42.29 -1.17 14.77
C HIS A 392 41.40 -2.40 14.47
N PRO A 393 41.55 -3.56 15.15
CA PRO A 393 40.85 -4.80 14.82
C PRO A 393 39.31 -4.73 14.86
N ARG A 394 38.74 -3.79 15.62
CA ARG A 394 37.28 -3.57 15.67
C ARG A 394 36.75 -2.66 14.56
N HIS A 395 37.62 -1.96 13.85
CA HIS A 395 37.26 -0.95 12.84
C HIS A 395 37.92 -1.29 11.51
N LEU A 396 37.60 -2.47 11.00
CA LEU A 396 38.18 -3.01 9.76
C LEU A 396 37.58 -2.37 8.52
N GLU A 397 36.30 -2.00 8.53
CA GLU A 397 35.63 -1.46 7.36
C GLU A 397 34.58 -0.41 7.68
N VAL A 398 34.18 0.32 6.64
CA VAL A 398 32.96 1.12 6.66
C VAL A 398 31.95 0.52 5.70
N GLU A 399 30.92 -0.11 6.25
CA GLU A 399 29.81 -0.66 5.48
C GLU A 399 29.02 0.43 4.75
N LYS A 400 28.47 0.07 3.58
CA LYS A 400 27.59 0.96 2.82
C LYS A 400 26.32 1.30 3.62
N PRO A 401 25.95 2.60 3.75
CA PRO A 401 24.72 2.99 4.40
C PRO A 401 23.48 2.33 3.80
N LYS A 402 22.57 1.85 4.66
CA LYS A 402 21.31 1.23 4.24
C LYS A 402 20.39 2.25 3.57
N GLY A 403 19.87 1.93 2.38
CA GLY A 403 18.94 2.78 1.63
C GLY A 403 17.46 2.58 1.97
N THR A 404 17.13 1.62 2.83
CA THR A 404 15.75 1.27 3.17
C THR A 404 15.26 2.01 4.43
N GLY A 405 13.97 2.36 4.46
CA GLY A 405 13.35 3.02 5.61
C GLY A 405 13.45 4.55 5.58
N ARG A 406 13.56 5.15 6.77
CA ARG A 406 13.59 6.60 6.98
C ARG A 406 14.84 6.97 7.77
N SER A 407 15.34 8.19 7.53
CA SER A 407 16.35 8.78 8.41
C SER A 407 15.76 9.05 9.79
N ALA A 408 16.61 9.18 10.81
CA ALA A 408 16.24 9.78 12.09
C ALA A 408 16.12 11.31 12.01
N PHE A 409 16.63 11.91 10.93
CA PHE A 409 16.82 13.35 10.80
C PHE A 409 16.13 13.94 9.57
N SER A 410 15.82 15.24 9.65
CA SER A 410 15.31 16.03 8.53
C SER A 410 16.46 16.51 7.65
N ARG A 411 16.17 16.93 6.41
CA ARG A 411 17.20 17.49 5.51
C ARG A 411 17.94 18.70 6.11
N PRO A 412 17.28 19.67 6.77
CA PRO A 412 17.99 20.77 7.43
C PRO A 412 19.03 20.29 8.44
N VAL A 413 18.67 19.36 9.33
CA VAL A 413 19.60 18.78 10.31
C VAL A 413 20.76 18.08 9.62
N LEU A 414 20.48 17.26 8.60
CA LEU A 414 21.54 16.55 7.88
C LEU A 414 22.52 17.50 7.18
N ARG A 415 22.08 18.69 6.73
CA ARG A 415 23.00 19.71 6.18
C ARG A 415 23.96 20.23 7.26
N ILE A 416 23.43 20.52 8.44
CA ILE A 416 24.21 21.00 9.59
C ILE A 416 25.21 19.93 10.04
N LEU A 417 24.75 18.68 10.23
CA LEU A 417 25.61 17.57 10.65
C LEU A 417 26.72 17.29 9.63
N ARG A 418 26.41 17.35 8.33
CA ARG A 418 27.42 17.19 7.28
C ARG A 418 28.48 18.28 7.36
N GLU A 419 28.07 19.52 7.63
CA GLU A 419 29.01 20.65 7.73
C GLU A 419 29.95 20.48 8.93
N ILE A 420 29.42 20.15 10.10
CA ILE A 420 30.23 19.87 11.31
C ILE A 420 31.24 18.75 11.04
N LEU A 421 30.78 17.62 10.50
CA LEU A 421 31.64 16.45 10.27
C LEU A 421 32.72 16.69 9.20
N ARG A 422 32.42 17.52 8.19
CA ARG A 422 33.34 17.78 7.07
C ARG A 422 34.36 18.89 7.36
N THR A 423 33.97 19.89 8.13
CA THR A 423 34.81 21.06 8.40
C THR A 423 35.61 20.96 9.68
N GLY A 424 35.19 20.11 10.63
CA GLY A 424 35.82 20.08 11.95
C GLY A 424 35.37 21.21 12.87
N LYS A 425 34.45 22.09 12.43
CA LYS A 425 33.91 23.16 13.28
C LYS A 425 33.18 22.57 14.48
N SER A 426 33.27 23.25 15.61
CA SER A 426 32.47 22.86 16.77
C SER A 426 30.96 23.06 16.50
N PRO A 427 30.08 22.26 17.14
CA PRO A 427 28.64 22.49 17.10
C PRO A 427 28.25 23.91 17.52
N HIS A 428 28.94 24.50 18.49
CA HIS A 428 28.66 25.84 19.02
C HIS A 428 29.06 26.94 18.03
N THR A 429 30.19 26.80 17.33
CA THR A 429 30.56 27.71 16.23
C THR A 429 29.53 27.63 15.10
N VAL A 430 29.09 26.42 14.74
CA VAL A 430 28.05 26.26 13.71
C VAL A 430 26.70 26.83 14.15
N TYR A 431 26.38 26.77 15.45
CA TYR A 431 25.21 27.44 16.02
C TYR A 431 25.28 28.96 15.79
N GLU A 432 26.38 29.61 16.16
CA GLU A 432 26.55 31.05 15.98
C GLU A 432 26.44 31.49 14.52
N GLU A 433 27.01 30.70 13.60
CA GLU A 433 26.90 30.95 12.15
C GLU A 433 25.45 30.79 11.66
N CYS A 434 24.76 29.73 12.08
CA CYS A 434 23.39 29.45 11.64
C CYS A 434 22.42 30.50 12.18
N VAL A 435 22.52 30.89 13.45
CA VAL A 435 21.60 31.86 14.09
C VAL A 435 21.59 33.21 13.36
N ARG A 436 22.70 33.61 12.75
CA ARG A 436 22.79 34.87 11.96
C ARG A 436 22.00 34.83 10.65
N THR A 437 21.61 33.64 10.18
CA THR A 437 21.02 33.44 8.83
C THR A 437 19.60 32.88 8.85
N VAL A 438 19.12 32.42 10.01
CA VAL A 438 17.75 31.89 10.15
C VAL A 438 16.71 33.01 10.23
N GLY A 439 15.50 32.71 9.76
CA GLY A 439 14.37 33.64 9.86
C GLY A 439 13.72 33.61 11.24
N THR A 440 12.66 34.40 11.40
CA THR A 440 11.84 34.45 12.62
C THR A 440 10.53 33.66 12.48
N ASP A 441 10.08 33.36 11.25
CA ASP A 441 8.83 32.63 11.01
C ASP A 441 9.06 31.10 10.93
N PRO A 442 8.56 30.32 11.91
CA PRO A 442 8.67 28.86 11.92
C PRO A 442 7.82 28.17 10.85
N LYS A 443 7.06 28.89 10.02
CA LYS A 443 6.39 28.31 8.84
C LYS A 443 7.23 28.41 7.57
N GLN A 444 8.23 29.30 7.53
CA GLN A 444 8.99 29.62 6.32
C GLN A 444 10.39 28.99 6.27
N GLY A 445 10.93 28.52 7.39
CA GLY A 445 12.29 27.98 7.42
C GLY A 445 12.71 27.49 8.79
N LEU A 446 14.03 27.40 9.01
CA LEU A 446 14.63 27.26 10.34
C LEU A 446 14.46 28.58 11.11
N VAL A 447 14.31 28.48 12.43
CA VAL A 447 14.35 29.58 13.40
C VAL A 447 15.41 29.28 14.47
N LYS A 448 15.72 30.26 15.30
CA LYS A 448 16.79 30.16 16.32
C LYS A 448 16.55 29.00 17.29
N GLU A 449 15.31 28.76 17.68
CA GLU A 449 14.91 27.73 18.65
C GLU A 449 15.21 26.33 18.12
N ASP A 450 15.12 26.10 16.80
CA ASP A 450 15.43 24.80 16.21
C ASP A 450 16.92 24.46 16.27
N LEU A 451 17.79 25.44 16.52
CA LEU A 451 19.24 25.24 16.57
C LEU A 451 19.73 24.95 17.99
N ALA A 452 18.86 25.01 19.01
CA ALA A 452 19.22 24.82 20.41
C ALA A 452 19.93 23.47 20.67
N PHE A 453 19.61 22.43 19.89
CA PHE A 453 20.28 21.12 20.01
C PHE A 453 21.79 21.18 19.80
N LEU A 454 22.30 22.16 19.04
CA LEU A 454 23.74 22.33 18.84
C LEU A 454 24.45 22.75 20.13
N LEU A 455 23.76 23.49 21.00
CA LEU A 455 24.30 23.91 22.30
C LEU A 455 24.32 22.75 23.31
N GLN A 456 23.45 21.75 23.14
CA GLN A 456 23.44 20.52 23.94
C GLN A 456 24.54 19.53 23.51
N MET A 457 25.10 19.69 22.31
CA MET A 457 26.24 18.90 21.85
C MET A 457 27.54 19.40 22.52
N PRO A 458 28.58 18.54 22.60
CA PRO A 458 29.89 18.98 23.09
C PRO A 458 30.46 20.15 22.30
N ALA A 459 31.09 21.09 23.00
CA ALA A 459 31.75 22.25 22.41
C ALA A 459 33.00 21.90 21.59
N GLU A 460 33.59 20.72 21.81
CA GLU A 460 34.76 20.24 21.07
C GLU A 460 34.35 19.22 20.00
N TRP A 461 34.89 19.37 18.79
CA TRP A 461 34.58 18.46 17.67
C TRP A 461 35.10 17.04 17.89
N GLU A 462 36.22 16.90 18.61
CA GLU A 462 36.83 15.62 18.97
C GLU A 462 35.83 14.76 19.75
N LYS A 463 35.08 15.39 20.66
CA LYS A 463 34.04 14.79 21.53
C LYS A 463 32.67 14.71 20.87
N PHE A 464 32.54 15.14 19.60
CA PHE A 464 31.27 15.20 18.88
C PHE A 464 30.51 13.88 18.97
N HIS A 465 29.30 13.96 19.49
CA HIS A 465 28.28 12.93 19.41
C HIS A 465 26.91 13.59 19.31
N ILE A 466 25.94 12.83 18.81
CA ILE A 466 24.55 13.28 18.77
C ILE A 466 23.89 12.77 20.06
N PRO A 467 23.43 13.65 20.97
CA PRO A 467 22.80 13.22 22.21
C PRO A 467 21.54 12.41 21.93
N ASP A 468 21.36 11.33 22.67
CA ASP A 468 20.16 10.49 22.58
C ASP A 468 19.10 10.96 23.57
N GLU A 469 18.37 12.00 23.19
CA GLU A 469 17.35 12.63 24.04
C GLU A 469 16.03 11.83 24.13
N ARG A 470 15.98 10.57 23.63
CA ARG A 470 14.76 9.74 23.69
C ARG A 470 14.22 9.56 25.12
N TYR A 471 15.02 9.83 26.14
CA TYR A 471 14.66 9.70 27.56
C TYR A 471 14.70 11.04 28.33
N LEU A 472 14.98 12.17 27.66
CA LEU A 472 15.12 13.49 28.30
C LEU A 472 13.82 14.31 28.32
N VAL A 473 12.75 13.85 27.67
CA VAL A 473 11.41 14.38 27.91
C VAL A 473 10.89 13.76 29.21
N LYS A 474 11.19 14.43 30.33
CA LYS A 474 10.44 14.31 31.57
C LYS A 474 9.72 15.62 31.84
#